data_AF-A0A972AID1-F1
#
_entry.id   AF-A0A972AID1-F1
#
_cell.length_a   1.000
_cell.length_b   1.000
_cell.length_c   1.000
_cell.angle_alpha   90.00
_cell.angle_beta   90.00
_cell.angle_gamma   90.00
#
_symmetry.space_group_name_H-M   'P 1'
#
loop_
_entity.id
_entity.type
_entity.pdbx_description
1 polymer ?
#
loop_
_entity_poly.entity_id
_entity_poly.type
_entity_poly.pdbx_seq_one_letter_code
_entity_poly.pdbx_strand_id
1 'polypeptide(L)' 'MSRAFVKEDDGEQANLLSEIQYREARVDWLKIQEKKLEKLLNDPKSKKIKPETLERWIKETKEDIEKTKKELDYTD' A
#
# COMPACT_ATOMS: atom_id res chain seq x y z
N MET A 1 -0.40 -15.05 46.65
CA MET A 1 -1.35 -15.29 45.54
C MET A 1 -2.09 -13.99 45.24
N SER A 2 -1.81 -13.34 44.11
CA SER A 2 -2.72 -12.42 43.39
C SER A 2 -1.97 -11.76 42.23
N ARG A 3 -2.48 -11.97 41.01
CA ARG A 3 -2.66 -10.98 39.91
C ARG A 3 -2.84 -11.76 38.61
N ALA A 4 -4.06 -12.22 38.39
CA ALA A 4 -4.59 -12.44 37.06
C ALA A 4 -5.62 -11.34 36.82
N PHE A 5 -5.15 -10.12 36.53
CA PHE A 5 -5.95 -9.15 35.78
C PHE A 5 -5.64 -9.42 34.32
N VAL A 6 -6.31 -10.43 33.74
CA VAL A 6 -6.39 -10.53 32.29
C VAL A 6 -7.38 -9.46 31.89
N LYS A 7 -6.87 -8.33 31.42
CA LYS A 7 -7.66 -7.34 30.71
C LYS A 7 -8.01 -7.96 29.35
N GLU A 8 -9.14 -8.65 29.28
CA GLU A 8 -9.71 -9.10 28.00
C GLU A 8 -10.04 -7.91 27.07
N ASP A 9 -10.17 -6.69 27.62
CA ASP A 9 -10.45 -5.44 26.91
C ASP A 9 -9.25 -4.86 26.12
N ASP A 10 -8.00 -5.20 26.49
CA ASP A 10 -6.81 -4.70 25.79
C ASP A 10 -6.61 -5.41 24.42
N GLY A 11 -7.19 -6.60 24.23
CA GLY A 11 -7.04 -7.38 22.99
C GLY A 11 -7.87 -6.83 21.82
N GLU A 12 -9.11 -6.43 22.09
CA GLU A 12 -9.99 -5.85 21.07
C GLU A 12 -9.50 -4.46 20.63
N GLN A 13 -9.07 -3.61 21.57
CA GLN A 13 -8.44 -2.33 21.23
C GLN A 13 -7.13 -2.49 20.45
N ALA A 14 -6.28 -3.45 20.81
CA ALA A 14 -5.05 -3.72 20.09
C ALA A 14 -5.30 -4.19 18.64
N ASN A 15 -6.32 -5.02 18.43
CA ASN A 15 -6.73 -5.46 17.10
C ASN A 15 -7.22 -4.29 16.24
N LEU A 16 -8.08 -3.42 16.77
CA LEU A 16 -8.57 -2.23 16.07
C LEU A 16 -7.43 -1.27 15.68
N LEU A 17 -6.49 -1.02 16.60
CA LEU A 17 -5.31 -0.19 16.31
C LEU A 17 -4.43 -0.82 15.23
N SER A 18 -4.27 -2.14 15.24
CA SER A 18 -3.49 -2.85 14.22
C SER A 18 -4.12 -2.76 12.83
N GLU A 19 -5.45 -2.82 12.74
CA GLU A 19 -6.19 -2.66 11.49
C GLU A 19 -6.06 -1.24 10.93
N ILE A 20 -6.15 -0.22 11.80
CA ILE A 20 -5.95 1.18 11.41
C ILE A 20 -4.53 1.38 10.87
N GLN A 21 -3.51 0.93 11.61
CA GLN A 21 -2.10 1.05 11.18
C GLN A 21 -1.84 0.31 9.86
N TYR A 22 -2.44 -0.87 9.68
CA TYR A 22 -2.35 -1.61 8.42
C TYR A 22 -2.95 -0.81 7.26
N ARG A 23 -4.16 -0.24 7.44
CA ARG A 23 -4.81 0.60 6.42
C ARG A 23 -3.96 1.83 6.10
N GLU A 24 -3.45 2.54 7.11
CA GLU A 24 -2.59 3.71 6.92
C GLU A 24 -1.31 3.36 6.14
N ALA A 25 -0.64 2.27 6.52
CA ALA A 25 0.56 1.81 5.82
C ALA A 25 0.27 1.44 4.36
N ARG A 26 -0.90 0.83 4.08
CA ARG A 26 -1.34 0.51 2.72
C ARG A 26 -1.66 1.77 1.91
N VAL A 27 -2.27 2.79 2.50
CA VAL A 27 -2.50 4.08 1.86
C VAL A 27 -1.18 4.77 1.50
N ASP A 28 -0.20 4.76 2.40
CA ASP A 28 1.11 5.35 2.11
C ASP A 28 1.89 4.57 1.04
N TRP A 29 1.81 3.24 1.09
CA TRP A 29 2.34 2.39 0.02
C TRP A 29 1.70 2.73 -1.34
N LEU A 30 0.38 2.93 -1.38
CA LEU A 30 -0.34 3.29 -2.60
C LEU A 30 0.17 4.62 -3.18
N LYS A 31 0.33 5.65 -2.35
CA LYS A 31 0.90 6.95 -2.77
C LYS A 31 2.31 6.81 -3.34
N ILE A 32 3.13 5.91 -2.78
CA ILE A 32 4.48 5.63 -3.28
C ILE A 32 4.42 5.00 -4.67
N GLN A 33 3.52 4.04 -4.90
CA GLN A 33 3.35 3.41 -6.21
C GLN A 33 2.80 4.40 -7.25
N GLU A 34 1.84 5.25 -6.88
CA GLU A 34 1.33 6.29 -7.77
C GLU A 34 2.43 7.27 -8.20
N LYS A 35 3.29 7.72 -7.26
CA LYS A 35 4.47 8.53 -7.58
C LYS A 35 5.49 7.79 -8.45
N LYS A 36 5.64 6.48 -8.25
CA LYS A 36 6.51 5.64 -9.10
C LYS A 36 5.96 5.58 -10.52
N LEU A 37 4.65 5.35 -10.68
CA LEU A 37 3.99 5.34 -11.97
C LEU A 37 4.14 6.69 -12.69
N GLU A 38 3.94 7.80 -11.98
CA GLU A 38 4.15 9.14 -12.51
C GLU A 38 5.59 9.35 -13.01
N LYS A 39 6.59 8.92 -12.25
CA LYS A 39 8.00 8.96 -12.68
C LYS A 39 8.25 8.10 -13.91
N LEU A 40 7.68 6.90 -13.97
CA LEU A 40 7.84 6.03 -15.14
C LEU A 40 7.25 6.67 -16.41
N LEU A 41 6.19 7.46 -16.29
CA LEU A 41 5.53 8.12 -17.42
C LEU A 41 6.20 9.45 -17.81
N ASN A 42 6.65 10.24 -16.83
CA ASN A 42 7.03 11.64 -17.05
C ASN A 42 8.53 11.92 -16.89
N ASP A 43 9.31 11.05 -16.24
CA ASP A 43 10.73 11.33 -15.96
C ASP A 43 11.56 11.23 -17.26
N PRO A 44 12.36 12.24 -17.64
CA PRO A 44 13.26 12.17 -18.79
C PRO A 44 14.22 10.98 -18.77
N LYS A 45 14.55 10.43 -17.59
CA LYS A 45 15.39 9.23 -17.42
C LYS A 45 14.68 7.95 -17.88
N SER A 46 13.35 7.92 -17.89
CA SER A 46 12.57 6.79 -18.41
C SER A 46 12.89 6.53 -19.90
N LYS A 47 13.22 7.57 -20.66
CA LYS A 47 13.65 7.49 -22.08
C LYS A 47 14.96 6.73 -22.29
N LYS A 48 15.76 6.53 -21.24
CA LYS A 48 17.01 5.76 -21.28
C LYS A 48 16.78 4.26 -21.00
N ILE A 49 15.59 3.89 -20.56
CA ILE A 49 15.20 2.50 -20.28
C ILE A 49 14.72 1.85 -21.59
N LYS A 50 14.94 0.54 -21.73
CA LYS A 50 14.39 -0.21 -22.85
C LYS A 50 12.85 -0.09 -22.86
N PRO A 51 12.21 0.24 -23.99
CA PRO A 51 10.75 0.43 -24.05
C PRO A 51 9.96 -0.75 -23.49
N GLU A 52 10.34 -1.98 -23.84
CA GLU A 52 9.69 -3.20 -23.35
C GLU A 52 9.76 -3.35 -21.82
N THR A 53 10.88 -2.97 -21.21
CA THR A 53 11.06 -3.04 -19.76
C THR A 53 10.25 -1.94 -19.06
N LEU A 54 10.19 -0.75 -19.67
CA LEU A 54 9.41 0.37 -19.16
C LEU A 54 7.91 0.07 -19.20
N GLU A 55 7.41 -0.45 -20.31
CA GLU A 55 6.01 -0.88 -20.46
C GLU A 55 5.64 -1.96 -19.45
N ARG A 56 6.53 -2.94 -19.25
CA ARG A 56 6.32 -4.00 -18.24
C ARG A 56 6.21 -3.41 -16.84
N TRP A 57 7.13 -2.53 -16.45
CA TRP A 57 7.09 -1.89 -15.13
C TRP A 57 5.86 -0.99 -14.93
N ILE A 58 5.43 -0.29 -15.98
CA ILE A 58 4.19 0.51 -15.95
C ILE A 58 2.98 -0.40 -15.73
N LYS A 59 2.90 -1.52 -16.46
CA LYS A 59 1.81 -2.48 -16.33
C LYS A 59 1.78 -3.10 -14.92
N GLU A 60 2.90 -3.63 -14.45
CA GLU A 60 3.04 -4.20 -13.11
C GLU A 60 2.64 -3.17 -12.04
N THR A 61 3.17 -1.93 -12.12
CA THR A 61 2.86 -0.88 -11.14
C THR A 61 1.38 -0.48 -11.17
N LYS A 62 0.72 -0.47 -12.35
CA LYS A 62 -0.72 -0.22 -12.44
C LYS A 62 -1.56 -1.34 -11.83
N GLU A 63 -1.21 -2.59 -12.11
CA GLU A 63 -1.91 -3.75 -11.52
C GLU A 63 -1.78 -3.78 -9.99
N ASP A 64 -0.59 -3.44 -9.48
CA ASP A 64 -0.31 -3.33 -8.05
C ASP A 64 -1.14 -2.21 -7.39
N ILE A 65 -1.22 -1.04 -8.02
CA ILE A 65 -2.07 0.07 -7.57
C ILE A 65 -3.54 -0.36 -7.54
N GLU A 66 -4.02 -1.00 -8.60
CA GLU A 66 -5.43 -1.42 -8.71
C GLU A 66 -5.79 -2.47 -7.66
N LYS A 67 -4.91 -3.46 -7.43
CA LYS A 67 -5.10 -4.46 -6.38
C LYS A 67 -5.19 -3.81 -5.00
N THR A 68 -4.27 -2.91 -4.67
CA THR A 68 -4.29 -2.25 -3.37
C THR A 68 -5.46 -1.27 -3.21
N LYS A 69 -5.94 -0.63 -4.29
CA LYS A 69 -7.20 0.13 -4.25
C LYS A 69 -8.39 -0.76 -3.92
N LYS A 70 -8.48 -1.96 -4.51
CA LYS A 70 -9.50 -2.96 -4.18
C LYS A 70 -9.39 -3.45 -2.73
N GLU A 71 -8.17 -3.70 -2.24
CA GLU A 71 -7.94 -4.10 -0.83
C GLU A 71 -8.37 -3.03 0.17
N LEU A 72 -8.33 -1.75 -0.23
CA LEU A 72 -8.70 -0.61 0.60
C LEU A 72 -10.16 -0.16 0.43
N ASP A 73 -10.95 -0.84 -0.39
CA ASP A 73 -12.30 -0.40 -0.80
C ASP A 73 -12.32 1.02 -1.40
N TYR A 74 -11.22 1.45 -2.05
CA TYR A 74 -11.16 2.66 -2.87
C TYR A 74 -11.74 2.44 -4.26
N THR A 75 -12.85 1.72 -4.36
CA THR A 75 -13.71 1.72 -5.55
C THR A 75 -14.38 3.09 -5.65
N ASP A 76 -13.87 3.93 -6.55
CA ASP A 76 -14.57 5.12 -7.07
C ASP A 76 -15.86 4.70 -7.80
#